data_AF-A0A6B2TK46-F1
#
_entry.id   AF-A0A6B2TK46-F1
#
_cell.length_a   1.000
_cell.length_b   1.000
_cell.length_c   1.000
_cell.angle_alpha   90.00
_cell.angle_beta   90.00
_cell.angle_gamma   90.00
#
_symmetry.space_group_name_H-M   'P 1'
#
loop_
_entity.id
_entity.type
_entity.pdbx_description
1 polymer ?
#
loop_
_entity_poly.entity_id
_entity_poly.type
_entity_poly.pdbx_seq_one_letter_code
_entity_poly.pdbx_strand_id
1 'polypeptide(L)' 'MKLVFAGTPEVAVPALDALIASDRHEVAAVVTRPDAPAGRGRRLV' A
#
# COMPACT_ATOMS: atom_id res chain seq x y z
N MET A 1 13.39 -12.55 -2.78
CA MET A 1 13.32 -11.68 -3.98
C MET A 1 12.99 -10.28 -3.51
N LYS A 2 13.77 -9.28 -3.93
CA LYS A 2 13.48 -7.87 -3.67
C LYS A 2 12.41 -7.35 -4.62
N LEU A 3 11.42 -6.62 -4.09
CA LEU A 3 10.33 -6.06 -4.87
C LEU A 3 9.86 -4.71 -4.34
N VAL A 4 9.19 -3.97 -5.22
CA VAL A 4 8.45 -2.75 -4.89
C VAL A 4 6.97 -3.08 -4.95
N PHE A 5 6.24 -2.75 -3.89
CA PHE A 5 4.78 -2.91 -3.86
C PHE A 5 4.11 -1.61 -4.29
N ALA A 6 3.16 -1.67 -5.24
CA ALA A 6 2.38 -0.51 -5.68
C ALA A 6 0.91 -0.73 -5.35
N GLY A 7 0.40 -0.01 -4.35
CA GLY A 7 -0.97 -0.17 -3.86
C GLY A 7 -1.43 1.08 -3.12
N THR A 8 -2.74 1.30 -3.10
CA THR A 8 -3.36 2.47 -2.47
C THR A 8 -4.67 2.15 -1.78
N PRO A 9 -5.65 1.49 -2.42
CA PRO A 9 -6.92 1.24 -1.77
C PRO A 9 -6.75 0.22 -0.64
N GLU A 10 -7.70 0.20 0.28
CA GLU A 10 -7.74 -0.71 1.43
C GLU A 10 -7.65 -2.19 1.03
N VAL A 11 -8.18 -2.55 -0.13
CA VAL A 11 -8.07 -3.90 -0.72
C VAL A 11 -6.64 -4.32 -1.06
N ALA A 12 -5.69 -3.38 -1.16
CA ALA A 12 -4.28 -3.69 -1.39
C ALA A 12 -3.54 -4.12 -0.11
N VAL A 13 -4.05 -3.76 1.07
CA VAL A 13 -3.37 -4.01 2.36
C VAL A 13 -3.14 -5.50 2.63
N PRO A 14 -4.13 -6.41 2.44
CA PRO A 14 -3.91 -7.83 2.69
C PRO A 14 -2.80 -8.45 1.82
N ALA A 15 -2.63 -7.95 0.60
CA ALA A 15 -1.56 -8.41 -0.29
C ALA A 15 -0.19 -7.91 0.19
N LEU A 16 -0.10 -6.66 0.66
CA LEU A 16 1.12 -6.12 1.25
C LEU A 16 1.52 -6.90 2.51
N ASP A 17 0.57 -7.16 3.41
CA ASP A 17 0.81 -7.92 4.65
C ASP A 17 1.34 -9.33 4.35
N ALA A 18 0.74 -10.01 3.37
CA ALA A 18 1.19 -11.33 2.95
C ALA A 18 2.62 -11.33 2.38
N LEU A 19 3.01 -10.26 1.67
CA LEU A 19 4.37 -10.12 1.13
C LEU A 19 5.38 -9.83 2.23
N ILE A 20 5.04 -8.98 3.21
CA ILE A 20 5.89 -8.66 4.36
C ILE A 20 6.08 -9.89 5.25
N ALA A 21 5.03 -10.68 5.46
CA ALA A 21 5.08 -11.89 6.27
C ALA A 21 5.80 -13.07 5.57
N SER A 22 6.18 -12.93 4.30
CA SER A 22 6.79 -14.01 3.53
C SER A 22 8.32 -13.99 3.64
N ASP A 23 8.91 -15.10 4.10
CA ASP A 23 10.38 -15.28 4.12
C ASP A 23 11.04 -15.28 2.72
N ARG A 24 10.23 -15.33 1.66
CA ARG A 24 10.71 -15.36 0.27
C ARG A 24 10.83 -13.97 -0.34
N HIS A 25 10.22 -12.95 0.26
CA HIS A 25 10.10 -11.63 -0.34
C HIS A 25 10.67 -10.55 0.59
N GLU A 26 11.32 -9.57 -0.01
CA GLU A 26 11.74 -8.37 0.69
C GLU A 26 11.07 -7.18 0.00
N VAL A 27 10.16 -6.51 0.71
CA VAL A 27 9.48 -5.31 0.22
C VAL A 27 10.43 -4.12 0.46
N ALA A 28 11.14 -3.72 -0.59
CA ALA A 28 12.16 -2.67 -0.50
C ALA A 28 11.56 -1.25 -0.49
N ALA A 29 10.38 -1.09 -1.10
CA ALA A 29 9.65 0.17 -1.11
C ALA A 29 8.16 -0.05 -1.37
N VAL A 30 7.35 0.94 -0.98
CA VAL A 30 5.92 1.01 -1.24
C VAL A 30 5.61 2.28 -2.02
N VAL A 31 4.89 2.14 -3.14
CA VAL A 31 4.35 3.24 -3.94
C VAL A 31 2.86 3.33 -3.69
N THR A 32 2.40 4.48 -3.20
CA THR A 32 0.99 4.77 -2.95
C THR A 32 0.62 6.14 -3.53
N ARG A 33 -0.69 6.41 -3.67
CA ARG A 33 -1.14 7.77 -3.99
C ARG A 33 -0.86 8.69 -2.80
N PRO A 34 -0.50 9.96 -3.05
CA PRO A 34 -0.44 10.95 -1.97
C PRO A 34 -1.83 11.12 -1.34
N ASP A 35 -1.85 11.57 -0.09
CA ASP A 35 -3.06 11.90 0.64
C ASP A 35 -3.94 12.82 -0.20
N ALA A 36 -5.21 12.46 -0.32
CA ALA A 36 -6.16 13.15 -1.18
C ALA A 36 -7.47 13.42 -0.43
N PRO A 37 -8.10 14.58 -0.65
CA PRO A 37 -9.39 14.85 -0.04
C PRO A 37 -10.44 13.82 -0.46
N ALA A 38 -11.13 13.23 0.51
CA ALA A 38 -12.20 12.25 0.25
C ALA A 38 -13.54 12.66 0.87
N GLY A 39 -14.60 11.98 0.43
CA GLY A 39 -15.96 12.17 0.94
C GLY A 39 -16.58 13.53 0.61
N ARG A 40 -17.75 13.79 1.22
CA ARG A 40 -18.42 15.10 1.12
C ARG A 40 -17.77 16.05 2.11
N GLY A 41 -17.28 17.19 1.62
CA GLY A 41 -16.53 18.17 2.42
C GLY A 41 -15.01 18.17 2.19
N ARG A 42 -14.48 17.25 1.37
CA ARG A 42 -13.08 17.24 0.90
C ARG A 42 -12.07 17.44 2.04
N ARG A 43 -12.18 16.63 3.10
CA ARG A 43 -11.13 16.55 4.11
C ARG A 43 -10.06 15.57 3.65
N LEU A 44 -8.79 15.88 3.89
CA LEU A 44 -7.71 14.91 3.74
C LEU A 44 -8.02 13.70 4.62
N VAL A 45 -8.01 12.52 4.00
CA VAL A 45 -8.09 11.22 4.68
C VAL A 45 -6.76 10.51 4.51
#